data_AF-A0A933I3B9-F1
#
_entry.id   AF-A0A933I3B9-F1
#
_cell.length_a   1.000
_cell.length_b   1.000
_cell.length_c   1.000
_cell.angle_alpha   90.00
_cell.angle_beta   90.00
_cell.angle_gamma   90.00
#
_symmetry.space_group_name_H-M   'P 1'
#
loop_
_entity.id
_entity.type
_entity.pdbx_description
1 polymer ?
#
loop_
_entity_poly.entity_id
_entity_poly.type
_entity_poly.pdbx_seq_one_letter_code
_entity_poly.pdbx_strand_id
1 'polypeptide(L)'
;MKIRNNRQGAALILILGVILIITLLANVILTILSSQARLTHHQINRIRAYYANFAGINLALEKLRTGQWLSGQTWYLGKCSGSQCIQDADIPYLVTINIGLVASTIPGTTRIDITSNYASQ
;
A
#
# COMPACT_ATOMS: atom_id res chain seq x y z
N MET A 1 -17.17 23.87 -57.78
CA MET A 1 -16.05 23.22 -57.05
C MET A 1 -16.24 21.71 -57.16
N LYS A 2 -15.62 21.08 -58.16
CA LYS A 2 -15.93 19.70 -58.57
C LYS A 2 -14.87 18.76 -57.99
N ILE A 3 -15.19 18.07 -56.90
CA ILE A 3 -14.29 17.07 -56.29
C ILE A 3 -14.31 15.83 -57.19
N ARG A 4 -13.48 15.83 -58.24
CA ARG A 4 -13.18 14.62 -59.01
C ARG A 4 -12.10 13.84 -58.26
N ASN A 5 -12.48 13.15 -57.18
CA ASN A 5 -11.68 12.09 -56.53
C ASN A 5 -12.53 11.24 -55.58
N ASN A 6 -13.51 10.52 -56.15
CA ASN A 6 -14.45 9.67 -55.40
C ASN A 6 -13.74 8.57 -54.56
N ARG A 7 -12.52 8.17 -54.96
CA ARG A 7 -11.71 7.17 -54.23
C ARG A 7 -10.97 7.75 -53.02
N GLN A 8 -10.59 9.03 -53.04
CA GLN A 8 -9.87 9.65 -51.93
C GLN A 8 -10.81 10.02 -50.77
N GLY A 9 -12.04 10.42 -51.07
CA GLY A 9 -13.07 10.65 -50.03
C GLY A 9 -13.43 9.36 -49.29
N ALA A 10 -13.58 8.25 -50.01
CA ALA A 10 -13.82 6.93 -49.41
C ALA A 10 -12.65 6.47 -48.51
N ALA A 11 -11.41 6.71 -48.93
CA ALA A 11 -10.23 6.41 -48.13
C ALA A 11 -10.16 7.24 -46.83
N LEU A 12 -10.52 8.53 -46.89
CA LEU A 12 -10.59 9.41 -45.72
C LEU A 12 -11.63 8.96 -44.70
N ILE A 13 -12.83 8.57 -45.16
CA ILE A 13 -13.90 8.06 -44.28
C ILE A 13 -13.47 6.76 -43.62
N LEU A 14 -12.79 5.87 -44.35
CA LEU A 14 -12.28 4.62 -43.82
C LEU A 14 -11.25 4.88 -42.70
N ILE A 15 -10.27 5.75 -42.94
CA ILE A 15 -9.26 6.12 -41.94
C ILE A 15 -9.92 6.74 -40.70
N LEU A 16 -10.90 7.63 -40.89
CA LEU A 16 -11.64 8.24 -39.78
C LEU A 16 -12.38 7.20 -38.94
N GLY A 17 -13.03 6.22 -39.59
CA GLY A 17 -13.70 5.12 -38.91
C GLY A 17 -12.73 4.23 -38.12
N VAL A 18 -11.57 3.92 -38.69
CA VAL A 18 -10.54 3.14 -38.01
C VAL A 18 -9.99 3.88 -36.79
N ILE A 19 -9.71 5.18 -36.91
CA ILE A 19 -9.24 5.99 -35.77
C ILE A 19 -10.31 6.00 -34.65
N LEU A 20 -11.59 6.16 -35.00
CA LEU A 20 -12.68 6.15 -34.03
C LEU A 20 -12.75 4.81 -33.27
N ILE A 21 -12.63 3.68 -33.98
CA ILE A 21 -12.61 2.35 -33.36
C ILE A 21 -11.40 2.19 -32.42
N ILE A 22 -10.21 2.64 -32.84
CA ILE A 22 -9.00 2.57 -32.00
C ILE A 22 -9.17 3.39 -30.72
N THR A 23 -9.75 4.60 -30.80
CA THR A 23 -9.97 5.44 -29.61
C THR A 23 -10.96 4.82 -28.61
N LEU A 24 -12.02 4.17 -29.11
CA LEU A 24 -12.98 3.46 -28.25
C LEU A 24 -12.30 2.29 -27.52
N LEU A 25 -11.51 1.48 -28.24
CA LEU A 25 -10.76 0.38 -27.65
C LEU A 25 -9.74 0.85 -26.62
N ALA A 26 -9.02 1.95 -26.90
CA ALA A 26 -8.07 2.54 -25.96
C ALA A 26 -8.74 2.97 -24.65
N ASN A 27 -9.93 3.59 -24.72
CA ASN A 27 -10.68 4.00 -23.52
C ASN A 27 -11.09 2.81 -22.65
N VAL A 28 -11.52 1.71 -23.26
CA VAL A 28 -11.88 0.47 -22.54
C VAL A 28 -10.65 -0.10 -21.83
N ILE A 29 -9.51 -0.20 -22.53
CA ILE A 29 -8.25 -0.71 -21.97
C ILE A 29 -7.78 0.16 -20.80
N LEU A 30 -7.82 1.49 -20.95
CA LEU A 30 -7.46 2.42 -19.88
C LEU A 30 -8.34 2.24 -18.63
N THR A 31 -9.64 2.03 -18.83
CA THR A 31 -10.59 1.81 -17.73
C THR A 31 -10.24 0.53 -16.97
N ILE A 32 -9.95 -0.55 -17.69
CA ILE A 32 -9.55 -1.84 -17.10
C ILE A 32 -8.22 -1.69 -16.34
N LEU A 33 -7.21 -1.07 -16.95
CA LEU A 33 -5.90 -0.84 -16.32
C LEU A 33 -6.02 0.00 -15.05
N SER A 34 -6.81 1.07 -15.07
CA SER A 34 -7.02 1.93 -13.89
C SER A 34 -7.65 1.17 -12.72
N SER A 35 -8.54 0.21 -13.02
CA SER A 35 -9.17 -0.64 -12.02
C SER A 35 -8.16 -1.63 -11.44
N GLN A 36 -7.33 -2.25 -12.29
CA GLN A 36 -6.27 -3.14 -11.85
C GLN A 36 -5.18 -2.41 -11.04
N ALA A 37 -4.82 -1.19 -11.42
CA ALA A 37 -3.83 -0.39 -10.70
C ALA A 37 -4.23 -0.17 -9.24
N ARG A 38 -5.49 0.18 -8.97
CA ARG A 38 -5.99 0.33 -7.59
C ARG A 38 -5.92 -0.97 -6.79
N LEU A 39 -6.31 -2.09 -7.40
CA LEU A 39 -6.23 -3.40 -6.74
C LEU A 39 -4.79 -3.77 -6.41
N THR A 40 -3.87 -3.60 -7.36
CA THR A 40 -2.44 -3.86 -7.18
C THR A 40 -1.84 -2.97 -6.09
N HIS A 41 -2.19 -1.68 -6.04
CA HIS A 41 -1.77 -0.78 -4.97
C HIS A 41 -2.20 -1.28 -3.59
N HIS A 42 -3.45 -1.73 -3.45
CA HIS A 42 -3.93 -2.28 -2.19
C HIS A 42 -3.17 -3.57 -1.79
N GLN A 43 -2.87 -4.45 -2.75
CA GLN A 43 -2.10 -5.66 -2.49
C GLN A 43 -0.66 -5.35 -2.07
N ILE A 44 0.00 -4.42 -2.76
CA ILE A 44 1.36 -3.97 -2.43
C ILE A 44 1.40 -3.35 -1.03
N ASN A 45 0.43 -2.50 -0.70
CA ASN A 45 0.35 -1.88 0.64
C ASN A 45 0.19 -2.94 1.74
N ARG A 46 -0.62 -3.97 1.52
CA ARG A 46 -0.78 -5.08 2.47
C ARG A 46 0.54 -5.86 2.66
N ILE A 47 1.27 -6.12 1.58
CA ILE A 47 2.57 -6.83 1.65
C ILE A 47 3.59 -5.99 2.40
N ARG A 48 3.69 -4.69 2.09
CA ARG A 48 4.56 -3.77 2.82
C ARG A 48 4.23 -3.79 4.31
N ALA A 49 2.95 -3.63 4.65
CA ALA A 49 2.48 -3.64 6.03
C ALA A 49 2.85 -4.91 6.78
N TYR A 50 2.76 -6.06 6.12
CA TYR A 50 3.21 -7.33 6.65
C TYR A 50 4.70 -7.28 7.03
N TYR A 51 5.59 -6.88 6.11
CA TYR A 51 7.02 -6.79 6.40
C TYR A 51 7.37 -5.76 7.47
N ALA A 52 6.67 -4.63 7.52
CA ALA A 52 6.86 -3.64 8.58
C ALA A 52 6.42 -4.17 9.96
N ASN A 53 5.37 -5.01 10.02
CA ASN A 53 5.02 -5.68 11.27
C ASN A 53 6.12 -6.63 11.72
N PHE A 54 6.75 -7.40 10.82
CA PHE A 54 7.91 -8.24 11.18
C PHE A 54 9.08 -7.42 11.70
N ALA A 55 9.39 -6.29 11.07
CA ALA A 55 10.40 -5.36 11.57
C ALA A 55 10.04 -4.87 12.99
N GLY A 56 8.77 -4.54 13.22
CA GLY A 56 8.25 -4.19 14.53
C GLY A 56 8.43 -5.30 15.59
N ILE A 57 8.20 -6.56 15.22
CA ILE A 57 8.40 -7.71 16.15
C ILE A 57 9.88 -7.81 16.54
N ASN A 58 10.77 -7.79 15.56
CA ASN A 58 12.21 -7.90 15.81
C ASN A 58 12.72 -6.75 16.65
N LEU A 59 12.26 -5.53 16.37
CA LEU A 59 12.58 -4.35 17.15
C LEU A 59 12.06 -4.48 18.59
N ALA A 60 10.80 -4.88 18.77
CA ALA A 60 10.22 -5.09 20.09
C ALA A 60 10.99 -6.13 20.90
N LEU A 61 11.35 -7.25 20.26
CA LEU A 61 12.15 -8.29 20.89
C LEU A 61 13.51 -7.77 21.35
N GLU A 62 14.22 -7.03 20.50
CA GLU A 62 15.54 -6.48 20.82
C GLU A 62 15.46 -5.42 21.93
N LYS A 63 14.43 -4.57 21.91
CA LYS A 63 14.22 -3.54 22.93
C LYS A 63 13.79 -4.12 24.28
N LEU A 64 13.03 -5.21 24.27
CA LEU A 64 12.71 -5.96 25.48
C LEU A 64 13.95 -6.68 26.03
N ARG A 65 14.76 -7.31 25.16
CA ARG A 65 16.00 -7.99 25.54
C ARG A 65 17.02 -7.04 26.17
N THR A 66 17.12 -5.82 25.66
CA THR A 66 18.03 -4.79 26.18
C THR A 66 17.46 -4.02 27.38
N GLY A 67 16.21 -4.29 27.79
CA GLY A 67 15.54 -3.62 28.90
C GLY A 67 15.17 -2.16 28.63
N GLN A 68 15.26 -1.71 27.37
CA GLN A 68 14.88 -0.34 26.99
C GLN A 68 13.36 -0.15 26.98
N TRP A 69 12.62 -1.19 26.63
CA TRP A 69 11.16 -1.18 26.63
C TRP A 69 10.62 -1.93 27.84
N LEU A 70 9.63 -1.34 28.50
CA LEU A 70 8.96 -1.92 29.66
C LEU A 70 7.66 -2.62 29.23
N SER A 71 7.29 -3.67 29.97
CA SER A 71 5.99 -4.32 29.81
C SER A 71 4.84 -3.37 30.10
N GLY A 72 3.74 -3.48 29.37
CA GLY A 72 2.56 -2.63 29.53
C GLY A 72 2.63 -1.30 28.78
N GLN A 73 3.60 -1.13 27.86
CA GLN A 73 3.74 0.06 27.04
C GLN A 73 3.34 -0.17 25.58
N THR A 74 2.88 0.89 24.95
CA THR A 74 2.61 0.93 23.51
C THR A 74 3.66 1.78 22.82
N TRP A 75 4.21 1.26 21.73
CA TRP A 75 5.19 1.94 20.88
C TRP A 75 4.67 2.05 19.46
N TYR A 76 5.14 3.05 18.74
CA TYR A 76 4.73 3.34 17.38
C TYR A 76 5.94 3.35 16.44
N LEU A 77 5.79 2.81 15.24
CA LEU A 77 6.81 2.74 14.21
C LEU A 77 6.28 3.34 12.89
N GLY A 78 7.14 4.07 12.18
CA GLY A 78 6.84 4.68 10.88
C GLY A 78 6.29 6.10 11.02
N LYS A 79 5.12 6.36 10.42
CA LYS A 79 4.46 7.68 10.47
C LYS A 79 3.76 7.90 11.81
N CYS A 80 4.53 8.25 12.84
CA CYS A 80 4.03 8.59 14.18
C CYS A 80 4.60 9.92 14.70
N SER A 81 3.98 10.44 15.78
CA SER A 81 4.45 11.63 16.50
C SER A 81 4.35 11.39 18.01
N GLY A 82 5.42 11.65 18.76
CA GLY A 82 5.44 11.54 20.22
C GLY A 82 6.73 10.91 20.76
N SER A 83 6.80 10.74 22.08
CA SER A 83 7.97 10.16 22.78
C SER A 83 8.13 8.65 22.58
N GLN A 84 7.05 7.94 22.27
CA GLN A 84 7.03 6.49 22.00
C GLN A 84 7.05 6.16 20.50
N CYS A 85 7.56 7.08 19.70
CA CYS A 85 7.59 6.99 18.25
C CYS A 85 9.01 6.76 17.74
N ILE A 86 9.17 5.70 16.94
CA ILE A 86 10.36 5.48 16.14
C ILE A 86 9.98 5.85 14.71
N GLN A 87 10.43 7.03 14.30
CA GLN A 87 10.20 7.51 12.94
C GLN A 87 11.10 6.75 11.97
N ASP A 88 10.45 6.18 10.97
CA ASP A 88 11.11 5.51 9.85
C ASP A 88 10.48 6.06 8.56
N ALA A 89 11.30 6.65 7.69
CA ALA A 89 10.85 7.25 6.45
C ALA A 89 10.39 6.18 5.43
N ASP A 90 10.87 4.95 5.55
CA ASP A 90 10.58 3.85 4.62
C ASP A 90 9.24 3.16 4.93
N ILE A 91 8.65 3.43 6.09
CA ILE A 91 7.37 2.87 6.54
C ILE A 91 6.30 3.98 6.52
N PRO A 92 5.53 4.12 5.41
CA PRO A 92 4.61 5.25 5.22
C PRO A 92 3.29 5.15 6.00
N TYR A 93 3.08 4.08 6.77
CA TYR A 93 1.88 3.85 7.58
C TYR A 93 2.24 3.63 9.06
N LEU A 94 1.22 3.77 9.92
CA LEU A 94 1.39 3.61 11.35
C LEU A 94 1.37 2.12 11.74
N VAL A 95 2.46 1.66 12.34
CA VAL A 95 2.54 0.36 13.02
C VAL A 95 2.50 0.59 14.53
N THR A 96 1.55 -0.05 15.20
CA THR A 96 1.39 0.00 16.66
C THR A 96 1.90 -1.30 17.25
N ILE A 97 2.76 -1.19 18.27
CA ILE A 97 3.37 -2.30 18.98
C ILE A 97 2.88 -2.22 20.43
N ASN A 98 1.98 -3.11 20.81
CA ASN A 98 1.48 -3.22 22.17
C ASN A 98 2.24 -4.31 22.90
N ILE A 99 2.88 -3.94 24.00
CA ILE A 99 3.59 -4.85 24.87
C ILE A 99 2.70 -5.12 26.08
N GLY A 100 2.20 -6.34 26.19
CA GLY A 100 1.40 -6.79 27.33
C GLY A 100 2.18 -6.77 28.65
N LEU A 101 1.45 -6.89 29.76
CA LEU A 101 2.07 -7.07 31.07
C LEU A 101 2.84 -8.40 31.13
N VAL A 102 3.84 -8.47 32.01
CA VAL A 102 4.58 -9.73 32.27
C VAL A 102 3.62 -10.70 32.95
N ALA A 103 3.21 -11.71 32.18
CA ALA A 103 2.35 -12.86 32.52
C ALA A 103 1.00 -12.59 33.21
N SER A 104 -0.09 -12.88 32.48
CA SER A 104 -1.31 -13.49 33.05
C SER A 104 -1.49 -14.97 32.65
N THR A 105 -0.65 -15.54 31.77
CA THR A 105 -0.83 -16.91 31.22
C THR A 105 0.43 -17.80 31.24
N ILE A 106 1.64 -17.28 30.96
CA ILE A 106 2.90 -18.04 31.08
C ILE A 106 3.92 -17.21 31.88
N PRO A 107 4.38 -17.68 33.06
CA PRO A 107 5.32 -16.96 33.92
C PRO A 107 6.59 -16.54 33.18
N GLY A 108 7.04 -15.30 33.38
CA GLY A 108 8.26 -14.78 32.76
C GLY A 108 8.14 -14.45 31.27
N THR A 109 6.94 -14.47 30.69
CA THR A 109 6.69 -14.06 29.30
C THR A 109 5.81 -12.83 29.21
N THR A 110 5.98 -12.07 28.13
CA THR A 110 5.17 -10.91 27.78
C THR A 110 4.61 -11.11 26.38
N ARG A 111 3.31 -10.83 26.21
CA ARG A 111 2.64 -10.85 24.91
C ARG A 111 3.02 -9.59 24.12
N ILE A 112 3.33 -9.75 22.84
CA ILE A 112 3.56 -8.63 21.92
C ILE A 112 2.48 -8.70 20.85
N ASP A 113 1.63 -7.68 20.78
CA ASP A 113 0.60 -7.54 19.75
C ASP A 113 1.01 -6.39 18.81
N ILE A 114 1.18 -6.70 17.53
CA ILE A 114 1.54 -5.70 16.52
C ILE A 114 0.38 -5.53 15.56
N THR A 115 0.01 -4.28 15.32
CA THR A 115 -1.11 -3.92 14.45
C THR A 115 -0.70 -2.79 13.53
N SER A 116 -0.81 -3.02 12.22
CA SER A 116 -0.60 -1.99 11.20
C SER A 116 -1.93 -1.55 10.61
N ASN A 117 -2.14 -0.24 10.46
CA ASN A 117 -3.21 0.28 9.63
C ASN A 117 -2.65 0.64 8.25
N TYR A 118 -2.85 -0.24 7.27
CA TYR A 118 -2.39 -0.05 5.89
C TYR A 118 -3.48 0.49 4.95
N ALA A 119 -4.66 0.83 5.50
CA ALA A 119 -5.75 1.39 4.72
C ALA A 119 -5.24 2.65 4.00
N SER A 120 -5.36 2.63 2.68
CA SER A 120 -4.87 3.66 1.78
C SER A 120 -5.28 5.06 2.26
N GLN A 121 -4.31 5.85 2.73
CA GLN A 121 -4.43 7.31 2.67
C GLN A 121 -4.21 7.77 1.23
#